data_AF-A0A560SAG9-F1
#
_entry.id   AF-A0A560SAG9-F1
#
_cell.length_a   1.000
_cell.length_b   1.000
_cell.length_c   1.000
_cell.angle_alpha   90.00
_cell.angle_beta   90.00
_cell.angle_gamma   90.00
#
_symmetry.space_group_name_H-M   'P 1'
#
loop_
_entity.id
_entity.type
_entity.pdbx_description
1 polymer ?
#
loop_
_entity_poly.entity_id
_entity_poly.type
_entity_poly.pdbx_seq_one_letter_code
_entity_poly.pdbx_strand_id
1 'polypeptide(L)'
;MWAEVAGEWRGLYVFDLQVQADIDYEIGNWYVSTHPGSPFLGQLKVARLAAGERHTLNNAHYAIHYLDRPSDKRVIQSADELLGVLGTTFGIRVPVHPQLDSTLDGLVMAARQEY
;
A
#
# COMPACT_ATOMS: atom_id res chain seq x y z
N MET A 1 6.62 18.97 0.03
CA MET A 1 5.54 18.59 -0.91
C MET A 1 4.22 18.55 -0.17
N TRP A 2 3.22 19.26 -0.71
CA TRP A 2 1.87 19.33 -0.17
C TRP A 2 0.87 18.86 -1.23
N ALA A 3 -0.24 18.28 -0.80
CA ALA A 3 -1.35 17.92 -1.67
C ALA A 3 -2.66 18.38 -1.04
N GLU A 4 -3.58 18.87 -1.86
CA GLU A 4 -4.94 19.19 -1.43
C GLU A 4 -5.79 17.92 -1.48
N VAL A 5 -6.38 17.54 -0.35
CA VAL A 5 -7.21 16.35 -0.21
C VAL A 5 -8.50 16.75 0.51
N ALA A 6 -9.64 16.61 -0.17
CA ALA A 6 -10.96 16.99 0.35
C ALA A 6 -11.03 18.45 0.85
N GLY A 7 -10.37 19.38 0.17
CA GLY A 7 -10.33 20.80 0.53
C GLY A 7 -9.32 21.16 1.62
N GLU A 8 -8.51 20.20 2.09
CA GLU A 8 -7.46 20.43 3.09
C GLU A 8 -6.07 20.19 2.52
N TRP A 9 -5.13 21.11 2.78
CA TRP A 9 -3.73 20.90 2.47
C TRP A 9 -3.08 19.93 3.46
N ARG A 10 -2.53 18.84 2.92
CA ARG A 10 -1.81 17.81 3.68
C ARG A 10 -0.35 17.74 3.27
N GLY A 11 0.54 17.80 4.25
CA GLY A 11 1.97 17.62 4.05
C GLY A 11 2.27 16.15 3.77
N LEU A 12 2.94 15.86 2.66
CA LEU A 12 3.33 14.49 2.30
C LEU A 12 4.76 14.21 2.72
N TYR A 13 5.68 15.07 2.29
CA TYR A 13 7.11 14.94 2.53
C TYR A 13 7.75 16.32 2.66
N VAL A 14 8.83 16.41 3.43
CA VAL A 14 9.71 17.58 3.49
C VAL A 14 11.06 17.15 2.93
N PHE A 15 11.65 17.97 2.08
CA PHE A 15 12.96 17.75 1.47
C PHE A 15 13.66 19.09 1.27
N ASP A 16 14.98 19.06 1.18
CA ASP A 16 15.82 20.18 0.73
C ASP A 16 16.46 19.84 -0.63
N LEU A 17 17.45 20.64 -1.05
CA LEU A 17 18.12 20.46 -2.34
C LEU A 17 19.39 19.62 -2.24
N GLN A 18 19.61 18.88 -1.14
CA GLN A 18 20.78 18.04 -1.00
C GLN A 18 20.77 16.93 -2.05
N VAL A 19 21.83 16.89 -2.87
CA VAL A 19 22.06 15.81 -3.83
C VAL A 19 22.28 14.50 -3.07
N GLN A 20 21.55 13.45 -3.46
CA GLN A 20 21.69 12.11 -2.92
C GLN A 20 22.55 11.26 -3.87
N ALA A 21 23.51 10.54 -3.32
CA ALA A 21 24.30 9.56 -4.05
C ALA A 21 23.62 8.17 -4.01
N ASP A 22 24.04 7.26 -4.89
CA ASP A 22 23.46 5.91 -4.97
C ASP A 22 23.53 5.15 -3.63
N ILE A 23 24.61 5.35 -2.87
CA ILE A 23 24.81 4.72 -1.56
C ILE A 23 23.77 5.18 -0.52
N ASP A 24 23.29 6.42 -0.61
CA ASP A 24 22.28 6.94 0.33
C ASP A 24 20.95 6.19 0.14
N TYR A 25 20.61 5.86 -1.10
CA TYR A 25 19.43 5.04 -1.42
C TYR A 25 19.60 3.59 -0.98
N GLU A 26 20.79 3.00 -1.10
CA GLU A 26 21.04 1.63 -0.64
C GLU A 26 20.83 1.51 0.87
N ILE A 27 21.37 2.44 1.65
CA ILE A 27 21.19 2.50 3.11
C ILE A 27 19.71 2.67 3.47
N GLY A 28 19.02 3.62 2.82
CA GLY A 28 17.60 3.86 3.03
C GLY A 28 16.74 2.64 2.68
N ASN A 29 17.03 2.00 1.54
CA ASN A 29 16.33 0.81 1.07
C ASN A 29 16.54 -0.38 2.02
N TRP A 30 17.76 -0.61 2.51
CA TRP A 30 18.03 -1.64 3.51
C TRP A 30 17.15 -1.41 4.75
N TYR A 31 17.12 -0.19 5.29
CA TYR A 31 16.30 0.10 6.47
C TYR A 31 14.82 -0.23 6.25
N VAL A 32 14.21 0.28 5.18
CA VAL A 32 12.77 0.07 4.94
C VAL A 32 12.43 -1.37 4.54
N SER A 33 13.36 -2.13 3.95
CA SER A 33 13.10 -3.51 3.52
C SER A 33 13.42 -4.57 4.57
N THR A 34 14.33 -4.31 5.52
CA THR A 34 14.81 -5.35 6.45
C THR A 34 14.80 -4.98 7.92
N HIS A 35 14.83 -3.69 8.29
CA HIS A 35 14.96 -3.31 9.69
C HIS A 35 13.68 -3.68 10.48
N PRO A 36 13.76 -4.25 11.70
CA PRO A 36 12.59 -4.65 12.49
C PRO A 36 11.62 -3.50 12.80
N GLY A 37 12.14 -2.27 12.89
CA GLY A 37 11.34 -1.06 13.09
C GLY A 37 10.75 -0.46 11.80
N SER A 38 10.89 -1.12 10.64
CA SER A 38 10.35 -0.62 9.38
C SER A 38 8.81 -0.61 9.37
N PRO A 39 8.16 0.46 8.87
CA PRO A 39 6.71 0.49 8.69
C PRO A 39 6.22 -0.35 7.49
N PHE A 40 7.12 -0.95 6.71
CA PHE A 40 6.79 -1.82 5.58
C PHE A 40 6.89 -3.31 5.92
N LEU A 41 7.68 -3.67 6.94
CA LEU A 41 7.85 -5.07 7.30
C LEU A 41 6.55 -5.63 7.88
N GLY A 42 6.07 -6.75 7.33
CA GLY A 42 4.83 -7.39 7.75
C GLY A 42 3.54 -6.66 7.34
N GLN A 43 3.62 -5.67 6.45
CA GLN A 43 2.47 -4.91 5.95
C GLN A 43 2.35 -5.08 4.44
N LEU A 44 1.12 -5.16 3.92
CA LEU A 44 0.86 -5.11 2.47
C LEU A 44 0.39 -3.70 2.09
N LYS A 45 1.22 -2.96 1.36
CA LYS A 45 0.88 -1.61 0.89
C LYS A 45 1.01 -1.54 -0.62
N VAL A 46 -0.10 -1.24 -1.31
CA VAL A 46 -0.15 -1.19 -2.77
C VAL A 46 -0.93 0.04 -3.22
N ALA A 47 -0.48 0.66 -4.30
CA ALA A 47 -1.23 1.71 -4.96
C ALA A 47 -1.05 1.63 -6.49
N ARG A 48 -2.09 1.96 -7.24
CA ARG A 48 -2.04 2.07 -8.71
C ARG A 48 -2.94 3.21 -9.19
N LEU A 49 -2.43 4.01 -10.12
CA LEU A 49 -3.22 4.99 -10.85
C LEU A 49 -3.91 4.33 -12.05
N ALA A 50 -5.14 4.73 -12.30
CA ALA A 50 -5.91 4.42 -13.50
C ALA A 50 -6.59 5.71 -14.02
N ALA A 51 -7.34 5.62 -15.12
CA ALA A 51 -7.96 6.78 -15.72
C ALA A 51 -9.02 7.37 -14.77
N GLY A 52 -8.75 8.55 -14.21
CA GLY A 52 -9.67 9.26 -13.30
C GLY A 52 -9.74 8.72 -11.88
N GLU A 53 -8.99 7.67 -11.55
CA GLU A 53 -9.04 7.01 -10.25
C GLU A 53 -7.68 6.53 -9.74
N ARG A 54 -7.56 6.38 -8.42
CA ARG A 54 -6.41 5.82 -7.73
C ARG A 54 -6.86 4.70 -6.80
N HIS A 55 -6.36 3.51 -7.07
CA HIS A 55 -6.56 2.35 -6.20
C HIS A 55 -5.50 2.32 -5.11
N THR A 56 -5.92 2.01 -3.88
CA THR A 56 -5.01 1.70 -2.78
C THR A 56 -5.45 0.45 -2.04
N LEU A 57 -4.47 -0.25 -1.49
CA LEU A 57 -4.64 -1.41 -0.65
C LEU A 57 -3.66 -1.27 0.52
N ASN A 58 -4.19 -1.25 1.74
CA ASN A 58 -3.41 -1.30 2.97
C ASN A 58 -3.90 -2.50 3.78
N ASN A 59 -3.10 -3.56 3.80
CA ASN A 59 -3.50 -4.90 4.24
C ASN A 59 -4.77 -5.32 3.49
N ALA A 60 -5.88 -5.54 4.20
CA ALA A 60 -7.16 -5.88 3.57
C ALA A 60 -8.07 -4.66 3.32
N HIS A 61 -7.65 -3.44 3.66
CA HIS A 61 -8.42 -2.22 3.40
C HIS A 61 -8.18 -1.74 1.98
N TYR A 62 -9.17 -1.93 1.11
CA TYR A 62 -9.14 -1.51 -0.27
C TYR A 62 -9.93 -0.21 -0.44
N ALA A 63 -9.37 0.74 -1.18
CA ALA A 63 -10.03 1.99 -1.50
C ALA A 63 -9.82 2.42 -2.94
N ILE A 64 -10.86 3.03 -3.53
CA ILE A 64 -10.81 3.70 -4.82
C ILE A 64 -11.02 5.19 -4.55
N HIS A 65 -10.03 6.00 -4.89
CA HIS A 65 -10.11 7.45 -4.81
C HIS A 65 -10.41 7.99 -6.21
N TYR A 66 -11.53 8.68 -6.35
CA TYR A 66 -11.92 9.35 -7.59
C TYR A 66 -11.50 10.82 -7.55
N LEU A 67 -11.38 11.43 -8.72
CA LEU A 67 -11.11 12.87 -8.84
C LEU A 67 -12.32 13.74 -8.49
N ASP A 68 -13.53 13.26 -8.77
CA ASP A 68 -14.76 14.06 -8.83
C ASP A 68 -15.83 13.62 -7.82
N ARG A 69 -15.61 12.53 -7.08
CA ARG A 69 -16.55 11.99 -6.11
C ARG A 69 -15.85 11.40 -4.88
N PRO A 70 -16.59 11.19 -3.77
CA PRO A 70 -16.03 10.56 -2.57
C PRO A 70 -15.43 9.19 -2.85
N SER A 71 -14.42 8.81 -2.05
CA SER A 71 -13.76 7.52 -2.21
C SER A 71 -14.65 6.36 -1.78
N ASP A 72 -14.62 5.28 -2.56
CA ASP A 72 -15.21 4.00 -2.16
C ASP A 72 -14.21 3.22 -1.33
N LYS A 73 -14.66 2.66 -0.20
CA LYS A 73 -13.81 1.90 0.72
C LYS A 73 -14.49 0.61 1.11
N ARG A 74 -13.72 -0.48 1.18
CA ARG A 74 -14.20 -1.78 1.64
C ARG A 74 -13.06 -2.61 2.23
N VAL A 75 -13.42 -3.56 3.07
CA VAL A 75 -12.49 -4.57 3.60
C VAL A 75 -12.60 -5.84 2.75
N ILE A 76 -11.46 -6.37 2.31
CA ILE A 76 -11.34 -7.64 1.60
C ILE A 76 -11.61 -8.78 2.59
N GLN A 77 -12.38 -9.80 2.17
CA GLN A 77 -12.91 -10.80 3.10
C GLN A 77 -12.15 -12.14 3.09
N SER A 78 -11.29 -12.39 2.10
CA SER A 78 -10.49 -13.62 2.01
C SER A 78 -9.13 -13.40 1.32
N ALA A 79 -8.19 -14.31 1.54
CA ALA A 79 -6.91 -14.32 0.82
C ALA A 79 -7.08 -14.49 -0.70
N ASP A 80 -8.02 -15.33 -1.15
CA ASP A 80 -8.33 -15.51 -2.57
C ASP A 80 -8.80 -14.21 -3.21
N GLU A 81 -9.65 -13.45 -2.53
CA GLU A 81 -10.10 -12.14 -3.00
C GLU A 81 -8.93 -11.15 -3.05
N LEU A 82 -8.08 -11.16 -2.02
CA LEU A 82 -6.88 -10.31 -1.95
C LEU A 82 -5.93 -10.59 -3.12
N LEU A 83 -5.66 -11.86 -3.41
CA LEU A 83 -4.88 -12.31 -4.57
C LEU A 83 -5.52 -11.88 -5.88
N GLY A 84 -6.84 -12.06 -6.00
CA GLY A 84 -7.61 -11.64 -7.17
C GLY A 84 -7.44 -10.14 -7.43
N VAL A 85 -7.58 -9.30 -6.40
CA VAL A 85 -7.40 -7.84 -6.51
C VAL A 85 -5.96 -7.46 -6.85
N LEU A 86 -4.96 -8.12 -6.25
CA LEU A 86 -3.54 -7.92 -6.60
C LEU A 86 -3.27 -8.20 -8.09
N GLY A 87 -3.80 -9.31 -8.60
CA GLY A 87 -3.60 -9.70 -10.01
C GLY A 87 -4.38 -8.84 -11.00
N THR A 88 -5.66 -8.59 -10.73
CA THR A 88 -6.56 -7.92 -11.67
C THR A 88 -6.47 -6.40 -11.60
N THR A 89 -6.71 -5.82 -10.42
CA THR A 89 -6.71 -4.37 -10.22
C THR A 89 -5.30 -3.82 -10.22
N PHE A 90 -4.35 -4.47 -9.54
CA PHE A 90 -2.99 -3.94 -9.41
C PHE A 90 -2.00 -4.46 -10.45
N GLY A 91 -2.35 -5.51 -11.21
CA GLY A 91 -1.47 -6.07 -12.24
C GLY A 91 -0.22 -6.75 -11.67
N ILE A 92 -0.26 -7.16 -10.40
CA ILE A 92 0.87 -7.76 -9.69
C ILE A 92 0.83 -9.27 -9.85
N ARG A 93 1.89 -9.85 -10.42
CA ARG A 93 2.12 -11.29 -10.37
C ARG A 93 2.75 -11.63 -9.02
N VAL A 94 1.95 -12.22 -8.14
CA VAL A 94 2.41 -12.63 -6.80
C VAL A 94 3.30 -13.88 -6.93
N PRO A 95 4.46 -13.93 -6.24
CA PRO A 95 5.35 -15.09 -6.30
C PRO A 95 4.74 -16.32 -5.62
N VAL A 96 5.06 -17.51 -6.12
CA VAL A 96 4.67 -18.76 -5.46
C VAL A 96 5.59 -18.97 -4.25
N HIS A 97 5.03 -18.91 -3.04
CA HIS A 97 5.79 -19.10 -1.80
C HIS A 97 4.98 -19.91 -0.77
N PRO A 98 5.58 -20.88 -0.05
CA PRO A 98 4.83 -21.78 0.86
C PRO A 98 4.07 -21.07 2.00
N GLN A 99 4.50 -19.87 2.38
CA GLN A 99 3.89 -19.09 3.46
C GLN A 99 2.95 -17.99 2.95
N LEU A 100 2.75 -17.88 1.63
CA LEU A 100 1.97 -16.77 1.07
C LEU A 100 0.53 -16.78 1.59
N ASP A 101 -0.17 -17.90 1.41
CA ASP A 101 -1.59 -18.01 1.73
C ASP A 101 -1.85 -17.74 3.22
N SER A 102 -1.06 -18.36 4.11
CA SER A 102 -1.19 -18.13 5.55
C SER A 102 -0.87 -16.70 5.96
N THR A 103 0.06 -16.03 5.27
CA THR A 103 0.37 -14.62 5.51
C THR A 103 -0.79 -13.73 5.09
N LEU A 104 -1.38 -13.97 3.91
CA LEU A 104 -2.52 -13.20 3.40
C LEU A 104 -3.77 -13.41 4.27
N ASP A 105 -4.03 -14.65 4.70
CA ASP A 105 -5.10 -14.95 5.66
C ASP A 105 -4.91 -14.18 6.97
N GLY A 106 -3.68 -14.14 7.50
CA GLY A 106 -3.36 -13.36 8.69
C GLY A 106 -3.69 -11.87 8.54
N LEU A 107 -3.36 -11.28 7.39
CA LEU A 107 -3.66 -9.87 7.09
C LEU A 107 -5.17 -9.60 7.01
N VAL A 108 -5.92 -10.51 6.37
CA VAL A 108 -7.38 -10.41 6.25
C VAL A 108 -8.05 -10.56 7.61
N MET A 109 -7.60 -11.51 8.43
CA MET A 109 -8.15 -11.73 9.77
C MET A 109 -7.89 -10.55 10.71
N ALA A 110 -6.69 -9.97 10.67
CA ALA A 110 -6.35 -8.79 11.47
C ALA A 110 -7.25 -7.59 11.14
N ALA A 111 -7.41 -7.29 9.85
CA ALA A 111 -8.24 -6.16 9.40
C ALA A 111 -9.73 -6.30 9.77
N ARG A 112 -10.22 -7.53 9.94
CA ARG A 112 -11.61 -7.80 10.37
C ARG A 112 -11.82 -7.57 11.87
N GLN A 113 -10.76 -7.63 12.68
CA GLN A 113 -10.82 -7.44 14.14
C GLN A 113 -10.73 -5.98 14.56
N GLU A 114 -10.42 -5.06 13.63
CA GLU A 114 -10.34 -3.61 13.88
C GLU A 114 -11.73 -2.93 13.96
N TYR A 115 -12.82 -3.70 14.07
CA TYR A 115 -14.21 -3.23 14.20
C TYR A 115 -14.97 -3.91 15.34
#